data_AF-A0A1Z8ZTN5-F1
#
_entry.id   AF-A0A1Z8ZTN5-F1
#
_cell.length_a   1.000
_cell.length_b   1.000
_cell.length_c   1.000
_cell.angle_alpha   90.00
_cell.angle_beta   90.00
_cell.angle_gamma   90.00
#
_symmetry.space_group_name_H-M   'P 1'
#
loop_
_entity.id
_entity.type
_entity.pdbx_description
1 polymer ?
#
loop_
_entity_poly.entity_id
_entity_poly.type
_entity_poly.pdbx_seq_one_letter_code
_entity_poly.pdbx_strand_id
1 'polypeptide(L)' 'MQIELIITLIFLFIEIGIILYFYHKAKQPPDPAKPRMLNYGLLIIFFALIFIATLAHVVTLVTGNQVKPRRKRGM' A
#
# COMPACT_ATOMS: atom_id res chain seq x y z
N MET A 1 10.46 12.44 -8.27
CA MET A 1 9.89 13.04 -7.05
C MET A 1 8.40 13.35 -7.14
N GLN A 2 7.91 14.38 -7.86
CA GLN A 2 6.45 14.60 -7.96
C GLN A 2 5.74 13.39 -8.57
N ILE A 3 6.28 12.86 -9.67
CA ILE A 3 5.75 11.67 -10.35
C ILE A 3 5.83 10.43 -9.44
N GLU A 4 6.97 10.20 -8.78
CA GLU A 4 7.16 9.08 -7.84
C GLU A 4 6.13 9.13 -6.71
N LEU A 5 5.95 10.30 -6.06
CA LEU A 5 4.97 10.48 -4.99
C LEU A 5 3.54 10.23 -5.49
N ILE A 6 3.19 10.74 -6.69
CA ILE A 6 1.88 10.49 -7.30
C ILE A 6 1.66 8.99 -7.54
N ILE A 7 2.66 8.30 -8.10
CA ILE A 7 2.59 6.85 -8.34
C ILE A 7 2.42 6.11 -7.01
N THR A 8 3.24 6.42 -5.98
CA THR A 8 3.13 5.77 -4.67
C THR A 8 1.77 6.01 -4.03
N LEU A 9 1.19 7.22 -4.15
CA LEU A 9 -0.15 7.51 -3.65
C LEU A 9 -1.24 6.72 -4.38
N ILE A 10 -1.13 6.57 -5.72
CA ILE A 10 -2.04 5.73 -6.50
C ILE A 10 -1.98 4.28 -6.00
N PHE A 11 -0.78 3.73 -5.80
CA PHE A 11 -0.62 2.39 -5.24
C PHE A 11 -1.24 2.26 -3.85
N LEU A 12 -1.06 3.27 -3.00
CA LEU A 12 -1.64 3.29 -1.66
C LEU A 12 -3.18 3.26 -1.69
N PHE A 13 -3.82 3.96 -2.64
CA PHE A 13 -5.27 3.86 -2.86
C PHE A 13 -5.70 2.47 -3.37
N ILE A 14 -4.93 1.87 -4.28
CA ILE A 14 -5.20 0.53 -4.80
C ILE A 14 -5.11 -0.50 -3.67
N GLU A 15 -4.09 -0.43 -2.83
CA GLU A 15 -3.90 -1.31 -1.67
C GLU A 15 -5.10 -1.25 -0.72
N ILE A 16 -5.60 -0.04 -0.40
CA ILE A 16 -6.81 0.13 0.41
C ILE A 16 -8.00 -0.56 -0.26
N GLY A 17 -8.19 -0.37 -1.56
CA GLY A 17 -9.26 -1.02 -2.32
C GLY A 17 -9.19 -2.55 -2.27
N ILE A 18 -7.99 -3.11 -2.41
CA ILE A 18 -7.74 -4.56 -2.33
C ILE A 18 -8.04 -5.11 -0.93
N ILE A 19 -7.58 -4.42 0.12
CA ILE A 19 -7.85 -4.81 1.51
C ILE A 19 -9.36 -4.80 1.78
N LEU A 20 -10.06 -3.74 1.37
CA LEU A 20 -11.51 -3.64 1.52
C LEU A 20 -12.25 -4.73 0.73
N TYR A 21 -11.79 -5.03 -0.49
CA TYR A 21 -12.35 -6.10 -1.31
C TYR A 21 -12.22 -7.46 -0.61
N PHE A 22 -11.03 -7.81 -0.12
CA PHE A 22 -10.83 -9.08 0.60
C PHE A 22 -11.57 -9.12 1.92
N TYR A 23 -11.66 -8.00 2.63
CA TYR A 23 -12.47 -7.89 3.84
C TYR A 23 -13.96 -8.14 3.57
N HIS A 24 -14.49 -7.56 2.50
CA HIS A 24 -15.87 -7.79 2.09
C HIS A 24 -16.10 -9.24 1.66
N LYS A 25 -15.17 -9.82 0.89
CA LYS A 25 -15.21 -11.24 0.49
C LYS A 25 -15.11 -12.20 1.67
N ALA A 26 -14.30 -11.89 2.67
CA ALA A 26 -14.16 -12.70 3.88
C ALA A 26 -15.49 -12.83 4.64
N LYS A 27 -16.28 -11.75 4.69
CA LYS A 27 -17.60 -11.70 5.36
C LYS A 27 -18.73 -12.44 4.66
N GLN A 28 -18.62 -12.69 3.35
CA GLN A 28 -19.62 -13.48 2.64
C GLN A 28 -19.65 -14.90 3.24
N PRO A 29 -20.77 -15.63 3.21
CA PRO A 29 -20.74 -17.05 3.53
C PRO A 29 -19.92 -17.81 2.47
N PRO A 30 -19.22 -18.91 2.83
CA PRO A 30 -18.56 -19.77 1.86
C PRO A 30 -19.59 -20.45 0.98
N ASP A 31 -19.43 -20.32 -0.33
CA ASP A 31 -20.27 -21.01 -1.32
C ASP A 31 -19.79 -22.48 -1.41
N PRO A 32 -20.67 -23.47 -1.18
CA PRO A 32 -20.31 -24.88 -1.28
C PRO A 32 -19.86 -25.31 -2.68
N ALA A 33 -20.28 -24.59 -3.74
CA ALA A 33 -19.83 -24.84 -5.11
C ALA A 33 -18.48 -24.18 -5.43
N LYS A 34 -18.02 -23.23 -4.60
CA LYS A 34 -16.76 -22.50 -4.78
C LYS A 34 -15.99 -22.44 -3.45
N PRO A 35 -15.43 -23.58 -3.01
CA PRO A 35 -14.65 -23.63 -1.79
C PRO A 35 -13.50 -22.62 -1.86
N ARG A 36 -13.31 -21.87 -0.78
CA ARG A 36 -12.28 -20.84 -0.68
C ARG A 36 -10.91 -21.51 -0.65
N MET A 37 -10.19 -21.45 -1.77
CA MET A 37 -8.82 -21.99 -1.83
C MET A 37 -7.82 -21.13 -1.04
N LEU A 38 -8.13 -19.85 -0.83
CA LEU A 38 -7.26 -18.90 -0.15
C LEU A 38 -7.93 -18.37 1.12
N ASN A 39 -7.18 -18.33 2.21
CA ASN A 39 -7.61 -17.71 3.45
C ASN A 39 -7.54 -16.18 3.31
N TYR A 40 -8.70 -15.54 3.13
CA TYR A 40 -8.79 -14.09 2.99
C TYR A 40 -8.21 -13.33 4.19
N GLY A 41 -8.22 -13.92 5.41
CA GLY A 41 -7.58 -13.32 6.57
C GLY A 41 -6.05 -13.21 6.41
N LEU A 42 -5.40 -14.26 5.90
CA LEU A 42 -3.97 -14.23 5.61
C LEU A 42 -3.65 -13.24 4.49
N LEU A 43 -4.49 -13.17 3.45
CA LEU A 43 -4.33 -12.17 2.38
C LEU A 43 -4.45 -10.74 2.93
N ILE A 44 -5.43 -10.47 3.80
CA ILE A 44 -5.58 -9.15 4.43
C ILE A 44 -4.34 -8.79 5.25
N ILE A 45 -3.82 -9.71 6.06
CA ILE A 45 -2.60 -9.46 6.85
C ILE A 45 -1.40 -9.17 5.94
N PHE A 46 -1.22 -9.97 4.88
CA PHE A 46 -0.14 -9.77 3.92
C PHE A 46 -0.22 -8.40 3.24
N PHE A 47 -1.41 -8.01 2.73
CA PHE A 47 -1.60 -6.70 2.12
C PHE A 47 -1.49 -5.54 3.13
N ALA A 48 -1.85 -5.75 4.40
CA ALA A 48 -1.63 -4.75 5.44
C ALA A 48 -0.15 -4.49 5.71
N LEU A 49 0.70 -5.52 5.65
CA LEU A 49 2.16 -5.35 5.77
C LEU A 49 2.75 -4.55 4.61
N ILE A 50 2.31 -4.86 3.37
CA ILE A 50 2.68 -4.08 2.19
C ILE A 50 2.24 -2.63 2.36
N PHE A 51 1.00 -2.39 2.79
CA PHE A 51 0.47 -1.05 3.03
C PHE A 51 1.31 -0.24 4.02
N ILE A 52 1.74 -0.85 5.13
CA ILE A 52 2.62 -0.19 6.11
C ILE A 52 3.97 0.18 5.47
N ALA A 53 4.54 -0.71 4.67
CA ALA A 53 5.79 -0.43 3.95
C ALA A 53 5.63 0.70 2.93
N THR A 54 4.54 0.71 2.16
CA THR A 54 4.21 1.77 1.20
C THR A 54 4.00 3.10 1.92
N LEU A 55 3.33 3.11 3.08
CA LEU A 55 3.16 4.31 3.92
C LEU A 55 4.51 4.86 4.40
N ALA A 56 5.40 3.99 4.90
CA ALA A 56 6.75 4.37 5.30
C ALA A 56 7.57 4.95 4.12
N HIS A 57 7.38 4.39 2.93
CA HIS A 57 7.98 4.92 1.71
C HIS A 57 7.46 6.32 1.36
N VAL A 58 6.14 6.57 1.46
CA VAL A 58 5.57 7.91 1.29
C VAL A 58 6.17 8.91 2.27
N VAL A 59 6.25 8.55 3.56
CA VAL A 59 6.88 9.42 4.57
C VAL A 59 8.32 9.74 4.19
N THR A 60 9.07 8.75 3.70
CA THR A 60 10.45 8.93 3.26
C THR A 60 10.55 9.84 2.03
N LEU A 61 9.64 9.72 1.06
CA LEU A 61 9.60 10.61 -0.11
C LEU A 61 9.28 12.05 0.27
N VAL A 62 8.40 12.26 1.27
CA VAL A 62 8.03 13.59 1.75
C VAL A 62 9.16 14.20 2.58
N THR A 63 9.64 13.49 3.60
CA THR A 63 10.65 13.97 4.56
C THR A 63 12.08 13.96 4.01
N GLY A 64 12.44 12.94 3.23
CA GLY A 64 13.77 12.80 2.63
C GLY A 64 14.12 13.93 1.65
N ASN A 65 13.12 14.66 1.12
CA ASN A 65 13.37 15.87 0.35
C ASN A 65 13.56 17.12 1.21
N GLN A 66 13.02 17.15 2.42
CA GLN A 66 13.27 18.26 3.36
C GLN A 66 14.69 18.23 3.91
N VAL A 67 15.29 17.03 4.04
CA VAL A 67 16.64 16.84 4.60
C VAL A 67 17.74 16.89 3.54
N LYS A 68 17.42 16.96 2.24
CA LYS A 68 18.45 17.08 1.19
C LYS A 68 19.23 18.37 1.42
N PRO A 69 20.54 18.31 1.75
CA PRO A 69 21.34 19.51 1.87
C PRO A 69 21.29 20.20 0.52
N ARG A 70 20.88 21.47 0.52
CA ARG A 70 20.94 22.35 -0.64
C ARG A 70 22.41 22.42 -1.03
N ARG A 71 22.89 21.50 -1.89
CA ARG A 71 24.21 21.64 -2.52
C ARG A 71 24.14 22.97 -3.25
N LYS A 72 24.75 24.00 -2.67
CA LYS A 72 25.12 25.20 -3.41
C LYS A 72 26.00 24.69 -4.54
N ARG A 73 25.41 24.58 -5.73
CA ARG A 73 26.15 24.44 -6.97
C ARG A 73 26.87 25.78 -7.12
N GLY A 74 28.16 25.79 -6.81
CA GLY A 74 28.99 26.99 -6.84
C GLY A 74 29.92 27.06 -5.63
N MET A 75 31.02 26.32 -5.72
CA MET A 75 32.34 26.94 -5.87
C MET A 75 33.06 26.21 -7.00
#